data_AF-A0AAD6ZTN5-F1
#
_entry.id   AF-A0AAD6ZTN5-F1
#
_cell.length_a   1.000
_cell.length_b   1.000
_cell.length_c   1.000
_cell.angle_alpha   90.00
_cell.angle_beta   90.00
_cell.angle_gamma   90.00
#
_symmetry.space_group_name_H-M   'P 1'
#
loop_
_entity.id
_entity.type
_entity.pdbx_description
1 polymer ?
#
loop_
_entity_poly.entity_id
_entity_poly.type
_entity_poly.pdbx_seq_one_letter_code
_entity_poly.pdbx_strand_id
1 'polypeptide(L)'
;MPLWHHPGQDPQKRQVNNGQKARCLRGKHAALTIGAGVDLGQRLDDPLHYRSASCVCDACEEDRTTRGCENPHACAIAAVSRLGQILPRWIPMPGGNEVSGPAATPPEEETNSELFTPPESIMVPTQGLRAMTRRQNEPMEHPDPPVRRQAVVIPTPATTTAYIAGATHTPPCSKKPSAAAGLFFSTDDIRNKGRCIPASGEQSQYVAELFAALETVRQVDTNSVLTIYSTQEYVCEAMNKKLSKWEHEGWVGVPHRDVLRCLAAELKARKAPTFFKLAAPGMPERLLCRQATMLAKNAVRAPGNQEWDFTLPKGTALPGLSLQGNRQRVFYRSIREEKTKKLTPRLSTIKTLDLVWKAAEDDFGRYASDTDIWRAVHAKDILPRTAQFLWKGIHNAHRIGKYWIHIPECKDCAICKECNVTEDLAHILVGCRSPGQEIIWEATRSLWLGKETQWPAVSLGTILGCGLADFRDERKKQKHGTQRLYRILMSESAYLIWKLQNDRVIS
;
A
#
# COMPACT_ATOMS: atom_id res chain seq x y z
N MET A 1 23.27 9.96 15.63
CA MET A 1 22.24 9.53 16.60
C MET A 1 22.23 10.46 17.80
N PRO A 2 21.06 10.88 18.31
CA PRO A 2 20.96 11.80 19.44
C PRO A 2 21.38 11.13 20.76
N LEU A 3 22.05 11.84 21.68
CA LEU A 3 22.39 11.31 23.01
C LEU A 3 21.17 11.28 23.95
N TRP A 4 20.24 12.21 23.74
CA TRP A 4 19.06 12.46 24.57
C TRP A 4 17.82 11.87 23.90
N HIS A 5 16.88 11.36 24.71
CA HIS A 5 15.65 10.71 24.19
C HIS A 5 15.96 9.65 23.11
N HIS A 6 17.03 8.89 23.31
CA HIS A 6 17.57 7.98 22.30
C HIS A 6 16.66 6.75 22.08
N PRO A 7 16.42 6.29 20.83
CA PRO A 7 15.57 5.13 20.53
C PRO A 7 16.07 3.83 21.15
N GLY A 8 17.39 3.62 21.22
CA GLY A 8 18.03 2.47 21.86
C GLY A 8 18.14 2.56 23.39
N GLN A 9 17.23 3.27 24.05
CA GLN A 9 17.22 3.41 25.51
C GLN A 9 17.03 2.03 26.17
N ASP A 10 17.82 1.73 27.20
CA ASP A 10 17.58 0.56 28.04
C ASP A 10 16.28 0.75 28.85
N PRO A 11 15.24 -0.08 28.62
CA PRO A 11 13.94 0.06 29.28
C PRO A 11 14.01 -0.20 30.80
N GLN A 12 15.05 -0.88 31.28
CA GLN A 12 15.24 -1.16 32.71
C GLN A 12 15.88 0.01 33.46
N LYS A 13 16.45 1.00 32.76
CA LYS A 13 17.20 2.10 33.38
C LYS A 13 16.44 3.42 33.33
N ARG A 14 16.41 4.15 34.45
CA ARG A 14 15.79 5.47 34.56
C ARG A 14 16.60 6.51 33.79
N GLN A 15 15.93 7.29 32.94
CA GLN A 15 16.55 8.40 32.22
C GLN A 15 16.81 9.60 33.13
N VAL A 16 18.01 10.18 33.04
CA VAL A 16 18.40 11.41 33.73
C VAL A 16 18.65 12.53 32.71
N ASN A 17 17.66 12.82 31.86
CA ASN A 17 17.81 13.82 30.79
C ASN A 17 17.73 15.27 31.31
N ASN A 18 17.16 15.48 32.49
CA ASN A 18 16.82 16.82 33.00
C ASN A 18 17.65 17.27 34.21
N GLY A 19 18.66 16.49 34.63
CA GLY A 19 19.56 16.87 35.72
C GLY A 19 20.42 18.09 35.39
N GLN A 20 21.00 18.73 36.41
CA GLN A 20 21.84 19.93 36.25
C GLN A 20 23.01 19.68 35.27
N LYS A 21 23.68 18.53 35.38
CA LYS A 21 24.76 18.15 34.46
C LYS A 21 24.27 17.82 33.05
N ALA A 22 23.07 17.25 32.89
CA ALA A 22 22.47 17.03 31.58
C ALA A 22 22.10 18.34 30.86
N ARG A 23 21.68 19.38 31.61
CA ARG A 23 21.48 20.73 31.08
C ARG A 23 22.81 21.37 30.67
N CYS A 24 23.85 21.21 31.51
CA CYS A 24 25.20 21.69 31.20
C CYS A 24 25.76 21.03 29.93
N LEU A 25 25.62 19.71 29.80
CA LEU A 25 26.05 18.95 28.62
C LEU A 25 25.35 19.43 27.33
N ARG A 26 24.04 19.70 27.38
CA ARG A 26 23.30 20.22 26.22
C ARG A 26 23.61 21.68 25.91
N GLY A 27 23.67 22.54 26.93
CA GLY A 27 23.79 23.99 26.75
C GLY A 27 25.22 24.47 26.55
N LYS A 28 26.16 24.02 27.39
CA LYS A 28 27.55 24.50 27.41
C LYS A 28 28.48 23.62 26.56
N HIS A 29 28.34 22.29 26.62
CA HIS A 29 29.19 21.36 25.86
C HIS A 29 28.61 20.99 24.48
N ALA A 30 27.40 21.44 24.15
CA ALA A 30 26.68 21.09 22.91
C ALA A 30 26.65 19.57 22.61
N ALA A 31 26.66 18.73 23.66
CA ALA A 31 26.72 17.28 23.54
C ALA A 31 25.36 16.71 23.14
N LEU A 32 24.99 16.85 21.87
CA LEU A 32 23.69 16.45 21.33
C LEU A 32 23.70 15.04 20.74
N THR A 33 24.87 14.50 20.39
CA THR A 33 25.02 13.22 19.70
C THR A 33 25.73 12.17 20.56
N ILE A 34 25.54 10.89 20.24
CA ILE A 34 26.28 9.80 20.91
C ILE A 34 27.78 9.99 20.76
N GLY A 35 28.26 10.37 19.58
CA GLY A 35 29.69 10.66 19.33
C GLY A 35 30.23 11.71 20.30
N ALA A 36 29.56 12.86 20.42
CA ALA A 36 29.96 13.90 21.38
C ALA A 36 29.96 13.40 22.84
N GLY A 37 29.03 12.51 23.19
CA GLY A 37 29.03 11.86 24.51
C GLY A 37 30.21 10.91 24.72
N VAL A 38 30.60 10.16 23.68
CA VAL A 38 31.76 9.25 23.70
C VAL A 38 33.05 10.07 23.79
N ASP A 39 33.19 11.12 22.99
CA ASP A 39 34.36 12.02 23.01
C ASP A 39 34.56 12.65 24.39
N LEU A 40 33.46 13.08 25.04
CA LEU A 40 33.50 13.59 26.41
C LEU A 40 33.88 12.52 27.44
N GLY A 41 33.45 11.28 27.23
CA GLY A 41 33.78 10.15 28.08
C GLY A 41 35.25 9.73 27.97
N GLN A 42 35.79 9.70 26.75
CA GLN A 42 37.19 9.32 26.47
C GLN A 42 38.21 10.21 27.18
N ARG A 43 37.85 11.46 27.49
CA ARG A 43 38.70 12.37 28.29
C ARG A 43 38.99 11.85 29.70
N LEU A 44 38.15 10.96 30.24
CA LEU A 44 38.40 10.32 31.54
C LEU A 44 39.55 9.31 31.49
N ASP A 45 39.88 8.82 30.29
CA ASP A 45 40.96 7.85 30.05
C ASP A 45 42.28 8.54 29.65
N ASP A 46 42.30 9.88 29.53
CA ASP A 46 43.50 10.66 29.25
C ASP A 46 44.47 10.62 30.44
N PRO A 47 45.75 10.24 30.25
CA PRO A 47 46.76 10.22 31.32
C PRO A 47 46.94 11.55 32.06
N LEU A 48 46.63 12.68 31.40
CA LEU A 48 46.75 14.02 31.98
C LEU A 48 45.48 14.48 32.72
N HIS A 49 44.43 13.65 32.73
CA HIS A 49 43.15 14.00 33.36
C HIS A 49 43.09 13.61 34.83
N TYR A 50 42.78 14.58 35.69
CA TYR A 50 42.57 14.41 37.13
C TYR A 50 41.08 14.41 37.50
N ARG A 51 40.72 13.60 38.53
CA ARG A 51 39.35 13.49 39.05
C ARG A 51 38.94 14.69 39.92
N SER A 52 39.02 15.91 39.36
CA SER A 52 38.72 17.17 40.04
C SER A 52 37.99 18.15 39.11
N ALA A 53 37.23 19.08 39.70
CA ALA A 53 36.65 20.22 38.99
C ALA A 53 37.74 21.14 38.39
N SER A 54 38.90 21.19 39.03
CA SER A 54 40.07 22.00 38.65
C SER A 54 41.11 21.26 37.81
N CYS A 55 40.73 20.15 37.15
CA CYS A 55 41.64 19.40 36.28
C CYS A 55 42.30 20.30 35.23
N VAL A 56 43.62 20.26 35.10
CA VAL A 56 44.41 21.16 34.24
C VAL A 56 44.66 20.61 32.83
N CYS A 57 44.01 19.52 32.42
CA CYS A 57 44.12 19.07 31.04
C CYS A 57 43.47 20.09 30.09
N ASP A 58 44.01 20.22 28.87
CA ASP A 58 43.59 21.19 27.86
C ASP A 58 42.07 21.18 27.64
N ALA A 59 41.47 19.99 27.58
CA ALA A 59 40.04 19.80 27.39
C ALA A 59 39.18 20.32 28.56
N CYS A 60 39.63 20.15 29.81
CA CYS A 60 38.93 20.67 30.99
C CYS A 60 39.15 22.18 31.15
N GLU A 61 40.32 22.68 30.78
CA GLU A 61 40.60 24.11 30.77
C GLU A 61 39.74 24.84 29.75
N GLU A 62 39.67 24.35 28.50
CA GLU A 62 38.79 24.89 27.46
C GLU A 62 37.31 24.87 27.89
N ASP A 63 36.84 23.79 28.50
CA ASP A 63 35.46 23.69 28.97
C ASP A 63 35.17 24.72 30.09
N ARG A 64 36.14 25.08 30.92
CA ARG A 64 35.99 26.12 31.96
C ARG A 64 36.06 27.53 31.38
N THR A 65 37.08 27.82 30.59
CA THR A 65 37.37 29.18 30.10
C THR A 65 36.45 29.59 28.96
N THR A 66 36.26 28.71 27.98
CA THR A 66 35.54 29.01 26.74
C THR A 66 34.06 28.68 26.85
N ARG A 67 33.72 27.58 27.54
CA ARG A 67 32.32 27.09 27.63
C ARG A 67 31.65 27.41 28.96
N GLY A 68 32.39 27.97 29.92
CA GLY A 68 31.87 28.38 31.22
C GLY A 68 31.38 27.22 32.09
N CYS A 69 31.88 26.00 31.91
CA CYS A 69 31.50 24.85 32.73
C CYS A 69 32.23 24.88 34.08
N GLU A 70 31.49 24.85 35.19
CA GLU A 70 32.09 24.90 36.54
C GLU A 70 32.83 23.61 36.93
N ASN A 71 32.42 22.46 36.39
CA ASN A 71 33.04 21.18 36.71
C ASN A 71 32.94 20.24 35.49
N PRO A 72 33.93 20.30 34.58
CA PRO A 72 33.99 19.48 33.38
C PRO A 72 34.09 17.99 33.70
N HIS A 73 34.83 17.60 34.73
CA HIS A 73 34.97 16.19 35.14
C HIS A 73 33.62 15.55 35.47
N ALA A 74 32.78 16.23 36.26
CA ALA A 74 31.44 15.74 36.57
C ALA A 74 30.52 15.70 35.32
N CYS A 75 30.75 16.55 34.33
CA CYS A 75 30.03 16.49 33.06
C CYS A 75 30.46 15.29 32.22
N ALA A 76 31.76 14.97 32.18
CA ALA A 76 32.28 13.76 31.53
C ALA A 76 31.73 12.48 32.19
N ILE A 77 31.71 12.40 33.53
CA ILE A 77 31.06 11.27 34.25
C ILE A 77 29.57 11.18 33.91
N ALA A 78 28.86 12.33 33.88
CA ALA A 78 27.45 12.35 33.53
C ALA A 78 27.21 11.90 32.08
N ALA A 79 28.13 12.21 31.15
CA ALA A 79 28.08 11.73 29.77
C ALA A 79 28.25 10.22 29.68
N VAL A 80 29.23 9.64 30.38
CA VAL A 80 29.43 8.17 30.46
C VAL A 80 28.23 7.48 31.12
N SER A 81 27.71 8.04 32.21
CA SER A 81 26.50 7.53 32.86
C SER A 81 25.30 7.54 31.92
N ARG A 82 25.15 8.61 31.11
CA ARG A 82 24.10 8.71 30.10
C ARG A 82 24.28 7.68 28.98
N LEU A 83 25.51 7.46 28.51
CA LEU A 83 25.81 6.40 27.54
C LEU A 83 25.48 5.02 28.12
N GLY A 84 25.78 4.76 29.40
CA GLY A 84 25.43 3.51 30.09
C GLY A 84 23.92 3.24 30.26
N GLN A 85 23.07 4.24 29.98
CA GLN A 85 21.61 4.10 29.92
C GLN A 85 21.11 3.76 28.50
N ILE A 86 22.00 3.73 27.51
CA ILE A 86 21.73 3.34 26.13
C ILE A 86 22.27 1.91 25.95
N LEU A 87 21.53 1.08 25.21
CA LEU A 87 21.95 -0.29 24.94
C LEU A 87 23.28 -0.30 24.17
N PRO A 88 24.27 -1.15 24.54
CA PRO A 88 25.63 -1.12 23.99
C PRO A 88 25.71 -1.16 22.46
N ARG A 89 24.80 -1.88 21.81
CA ARG A 89 24.67 -1.99 20.34
C ARG A 89 24.40 -0.68 19.60
N TRP A 90 24.07 0.39 20.32
CA TRP A 90 23.85 1.73 19.76
C TRP A 90 25.03 2.69 19.96
N ILE A 91 26.06 2.26 20.70
CA ILE A 91 27.24 3.05 21.00
C ILE A 91 28.34 2.59 20.03
N PRO A 92 28.93 3.49 19.24
CA PRO A 92 30.05 3.16 18.36
C PRO A 92 31.30 2.91 19.22
N MET A 93 31.50 1.67 19.66
CA MET A 93 32.70 1.24 20.39
C MET A 93 33.70 0.63 19.39
N PRO A 94 35.02 0.83 19.57
CA PRO A 94 36.04 0.08 18.85
C PRO A 94 35.97 -1.39 19.28
N GLY A 95 35.51 -2.28 18.39
CA GLY A 95 35.23 -3.69 18.70
C GLY A 95 33.73 -3.96 18.74
N GLY A 96 33.19 -4.51 17.64
CA GLY A 96 31.77 -4.72 17.45
C GLY A 96 31.16 -5.66 18.49
N ASN A 97 30.08 -5.22 19.14
CA ASN A 97 29.26 -6.09 19.98
C ASN A 97 28.13 -6.70 19.15
N GLU A 98 28.39 -7.86 18.55
CA GLU A 98 27.32 -8.79 18.17
C GLU A 98 26.76 -9.44 19.44
N VAL A 99 25.58 -9.02 19.88
CA VAL A 99 24.81 -9.76 20.89
C VAL A 99 23.39 -9.95 20.37
N SER A 100 23.10 -11.20 20.04
CA SER A 100 21.78 -11.72 19.67
C SER A 100 20.75 -11.39 20.75
N GLY A 101 19.64 -10.76 20.34
CA GLY A 101 18.51 -10.48 21.24
C GLY A 101 17.64 -11.72 21.44
N PRO A 102 17.01 -11.90 22.61
CA PRO A 102 16.06 -12.98 22.84
C PRO A 102 14.77 -12.70 22.06
N ALA A 103 14.30 -13.70 21.30
CA ALA A 103 12.98 -13.70 20.69
C ALA A 103 11.94 -14.02 21.78
N ALA A 104 11.04 -13.08 22.05
CA ALA A 104 9.89 -13.32 22.91
C ALA A 104 8.72 -13.80 22.04
N THR A 105 8.45 -15.10 22.06
CA THR A 105 7.17 -15.67 21.59
C THR A 105 6.06 -15.32 22.59
N PRO A 106 4.97 -14.67 22.16
CA PRO A 106 3.79 -14.54 23.01
C PRO A 106 3.10 -15.92 23.13
N PRO A 107 2.51 -16.25 24.29
CA PRO A 107 1.63 -17.40 24.43
C PRO A 107 0.34 -17.16 23.62
N GLU A 108 -0.11 -18.23 22.96
CA GLU A 108 -1.47 -18.34 22.42
C GLU A 108 -2.44 -18.51 23.59
N GLU A 109 -3.38 -17.57 23.75
CA GLU A 109 -4.60 -17.83 24.53
C GLU A 109 -5.82 -17.32 23.75
N GLU A 110 -6.73 -18.27 23.52
CA GLU A 110 -8.03 -18.10 22.89
C GLU A 110 -8.89 -17.12 23.68
N THR A 111 -9.08 -15.94 23.13
CA THR A 111 -10.34 -15.21 23.23
C THR A 111 -10.60 -14.56 21.87
N ASN A 112 -11.86 -14.46 21.43
CA ASN A 112 -12.28 -13.89 20.14
C ASN A 112 -11.96 -12.37 19.95
N SER A 113 -10.96 -11.85 20.68
CA SER A 113 -10.43 -10.49 20.62
C SER A 113 -8.95 -10.50 20.30
N GLU A 114 -8.59 -9.96 19.14
CA GLU A 114 -7.19 -9.71 18.81
C GLU A 114 -6.78 -8.30 19.25
N LEU A 115 -5.85 -8.22 20.19
CA LEU A 115 -5.23 -6.96 20.62
C LEU A 115 -4.32 -6.42 19.49
N PHE A 116 -4.49 -5.14 19.14
CA PHE A 116 -3.55 -4.47 18.26
C PHE A 116 -2.16 -4.43 18.90
N THR A 117 -1.20 -5.09 18.25
CA THR A 117 0.19 -5.11 18.68
C THR A 117 1.04 -4.34 17.67
N PRO A 118 1.56 -3.15 18.02
CA PRO A 118 2.40 -2.40 17.10
C PRO A 118 3.68 -3.19 16.80
N PRO A 119 4.24 -3.09 15.57
CA PRO A 119 5.52 -3.70 15.24
C PRO A 119 6.62 -3.29 16.22
N GLU A 120 7.56 -4.20 16.48
CA GLU A 120 8.65 -3.99 17.42
C GLU A 120 9.43 -2.71 17.12
N SER A 121 9.82 -2.01 18.19
CA SER A 121 10.68 -0.84 18.09
C SER A 121 12.04 -1.24 17.52
N ILE A 122 12.69 -0.31 16.81
CA ILE A 122 14.04 -0.50 16.27
C ILE A 122 14.99 -0.83 17.42
N MET A 123 15.61 -2.02 17.39
CA MET A 123 16.49 -2.53 18.46
C MET A 123 17.98 -2.37 18.13
N VAL A 124 18.34 -2.30 16.85
CA VAL A 124 19.71 -2.05 16.35
C VAL A 124 19.73 -0.91 15.32
N PRO A 125 20.84 -0.16 15.18
CA PRO A 125 20.95 0.94 14.22
C PRO A 125 20.61 0.55 12.78
N THR A 126 21.01 -0.67 12.36
CA THR A 126 20.77 -1.20 11.02
C THR A 126 19.29 -1.38 10.70
N GLN A 127 18.44 -1.67 11.68
CA GLN A 127 16.99 -1.78 11.52
C GLN A 127 16.32 -0.40 11.28
N GLY A 128 17.00 0.69 11.65
CA GLY A 128 16.52 2.06 11.45
C GLY A 128 16.97 2.69 10.13
N LEU A 129 17.90 2.07 9.41
CA LEU A 129 18.39 2.59 8.14
C LEU A 129 17.33 2.37 7.04
N ARG A 130 16.83 3.49 6.50
CA ARG A 130 15.83 3.48 5.43
C ARG A 130 16.29 4.25 4.21
N ALA A 131 15.91 3.75 3.03
CA ALA A 131 16.16 4.39 1.75
C ALA A 131 14.86 4.88 1.12
N MET A 132 14.98 5.73 0.10
CA MET A 132 13.85 6.35 -0.61
C MET A 132 12.91 7.11 0.35
N THR A 133 13.46 7.88 1.29
CA THR A 133 12.72 8.63 2.32
C THR A 133 12.16 9.99 1.85
N ARG A 134 12.46 10.37 0.60
CA ARG A 134 12.07 11.67 -0.02
C ARG A 134 11.13 11.51 -1.21
N ARG A 135 10.31 10.46 -1.20
CA ARG A 135 9.36 10.19 -2.30
C ARG A 135 8.20 11.19 -2.26
N GLN A 136 7.57 11.44 -3.40
CA GLN A 136 6.34 12.26 -3.44
C GLN A 136 5.27 11.64 -2.54
N ASN A 137 4.69 12.46 -1.66
CA ASN A 137 3.72 12.08 -0.60
C ASN A 137 4.31 11.18 0.50
N GLU A 138 5.63 11.14 0.67
CA GLU A 138 6.20 10.66 1.92
C GLU A 138 6.24 11.76 2.98
N PRO A 139 5.87 11.44 4.23
CA PRO A 139 5.98 12.36 5.33
C PRO A 139 7.46 12.66 5.57
N MET A 140 7.79 13.95 5.61
CA MET A 140 9.16 14.42 5.82
C MET A 140 9.59 14.36 7.29
N GLU A 141 8.65 14.19 8.21
CA GLU A 141 8.94 14.09 9.64
C GLU A 141 9.51 12.71 9.98
N HIS A 142 10.59 12.71 10.76
CA HIS A 142 11.13 11.50 11.35
C HIS A 142 10.28 11.11 12.57
N PRO A 143 10.11 9.80 12.82
CA PRO A 143 9.32 9.37 13.96
C PRO A 143 9.98 9.82 15.25
N ASP A 144 9.19 10.38 16.17
CA ASP A 144 9.64 10.60 17.53
C ASP A 144 9.86 9.23 18.19
N PRO A 145 10.83 9.09 19.12
CA PRO A 145 11.00 7.86 19.86
C PRO A 145 9.65 7.47 20.50
N PRO A 146 9.30 6.16 20.54
CA PRO A 146 8.01 5.72 21.05
C PRO A 146 7.80 6.31 22.44
N VAL A 147 6.72 7.06 22.61
CA VAL A 147 6.33 7.61 23.91
C VAL A 147 6.22 6.43 24.85
N ARG A 148 7.04 6.41 25.90
CA ARG A 148 7.02 5.39 26.94
C ARG A 148 5.57 5.24 27.37
N ARG A 149 5.01 4.03 27.26
CA ARG A 149 3.77 3.64 27.94
C ARG A 149 4.02 3.88 29.42
N GLN A 150 3.70 5.08 29.92
CA GLN A 150 3.51 5.24 31.33
C GLN A 150 2.26 4.43 31.61
N ALA A 151 2.40 3.38 32.41
CA ALA A 151 1.28 2.78 33.09
C ALA A 151 0.71 3.86 34.01
N VAL A 152 -0.07 4.77 33.43
CA VAL A 152 -0.94 5.62 34.21
C VAL A 152 -1.98 4.65 34.76
N VAL A 153 -1.99 4.49 36.07
CA VAL A 153 -3.11 3.86 36.77
C VAL A 153 -4.28 4.84 36.60
N ILE A 154 -4.99 4.72 35.48
CA ILE A 154 -6.22 5.45 35.23
C ILE A 154 -7.31 4.67 35.99
N PRO A 155 -8.18 5.34 36.78
CA PRO A 155 -9.39 4.69 37.30
C PRO A 155 -10.15 4.10 36.11
N THR A 156 -10.52 2.81 36.17
CA THR A 156 -11.17 2.00 35.11
C THR A 156 -11.43 2.78 33.81
N PRO A 157 -10.55 2.66 32.79
CA PRO A 157 -10.67 3.48 31.58
C PRO A 157 -12.03 3.26 30.95
N ALA A 158 -12.70 4.35 30.57
CA ALA A 158 -13.94 4.29 29.82
C ALA A 158 -13.73 3.37 28.60
N THR A 159 -14.60 2.37 28.44
CA THR A 159 -14.54 1.44 27.33
C THR A 159 -15.52 1.89 26.27
N THR A 160 -15.03 2.10 25.05
CA THR A 160 -15.84 2.46 23.89
C THR A 160 -15.87 1.31 22.91
N THR A 161 -17.08 0.90 22.53
CA THR A 161 -17.29 -0.13 21.50
C THR A 161 -17.85 0.51 20.25
N ALA A 162 -17.26 0.19 19.10
CA ALA A 162 -17.68 0.66 17.79
C ALA A 162 -17.90 -0.53 16.86
N TYR A 163 -18.84 -0.37 15.93
CA TYR A 163 -19.20 -1.34 14.90
C TYR A 163 -18.96 -0.71 13.54
N ILE A 164 -18.17 -1.36 12.72
CA ILE A 164 -17.81 -0.87 11.38
C ILE A 164 -18.33 -1.80 10.30
N ALA A 165 -18.64 -1.24 9.13
CA ALA A 165 -19.01 -2.01 7.96
C ALA A 165 -18.68 -1.26 6.67
N GLY A 166 -18.46 -2.00 5.58
CA GLY A 166 -18.39 -1.48 4.23
C GLY A 166 -19.63 -1.86 3.42
N ALA A 167 -20.05 -0.99 2.50
CA ALA A 167 -21.07 -1.31 1.52
C ALA A 167 -20.67 -0.81 0.12
N THR A 168 -21.04 -1.58 -0.90
CA THR A 168 -20.87 -1.21 -2.31
C THR A 168 -22.22 -1.02 -2.98
N HIS A 169 -22.29 -0.10 -3.94
CA HIS A 169 -23.44 0.07 -4.81
C HIS A 169 -22.99 0.36 -6.24
N THR A 170 -23.59 -0.35 -7.19
CA THR A 170 -23.47 -0.11 -8.63
C THR A 170 -24.78 0.48 -9.12
N PRO A 171 -24.82 1.79 -9.44
CA PRO A 171 -26.02 2.41 -10.01
C PRO A 171 -26.38 1.80 -11.37
N PRO A 172 -27.67 1.79 -11.77
CA PRO A 172 -28.08 1.28 -13.08
C PRO A 172 -27.47 2.05 -14.26
N CYS A 173 -27.31 3.37 -14.13
CA CYS A 173 -26.80 4.26 -15.20
C CYS A 173 -25.30 4.60 -15.08
N SER A 174 -24.68 4.35 -13.91
CA SER A 174 -23.25 4.57 -13.66
C SER A 174 -22.61 3.23 -13.38
N LYS A 175 -21.85 2.72 -14.35
CA LYS A 175 -21.35 1.35 -14.35
C LYS A 175 -20.07 1.16 -13.51
N LYS A 176 -19.56 2.22 -12.88
CA LYS A 176 -18.50 2.13 -11.87
C LYS A 176 -19.13 1.85 -10.49
N PRO A 177 -18.70 0.81 -9.77
CA PRO A 177 -19.12 0.61 -8.39
C PRO A 177 -18.65 1.78 -7.54
N SER A 178 -19.45 2.18 -6.56
CA SER A 178 -19.05 3.08 -5.48
C SER A 178 -19.08 2.31 -4.16
N ALA A 179 -18.22 2.70 -3.22
CA ALA A 179 -18.16 2.11 -1.90
C ALA A 179 -18.29 3.19 -0.81
N ALA A 180 -18.85 2.80 0.33
CA ALA A 180 -18.98 3.66 1.50
C ALA A 180 -18.70 2.90 2.79
N ALA A 181 -18.08 3.62 3.72
CA ALA A 181 -17.80 3.25 5.09
C ALA A 181 -19.01 3.56 5.97
N GLY A 182 -19.31 2.69 6.92
CA GLY A 182 -20.33 2.88 7.94
C GLY A 182 -19.75 2.67 9.33
N LEU A 183 -20.08 3.59 10.24
CA LEU A 183 -19.66 3.62 11.63
C LEU A 183 -20.89 3.73 12.54
N PHE A 184 -21.00 2.83 13.50
CA PHE A 184 -22.07 2.80 14.49
C PHE A 184 -21.51 2.56 15.90
N PHE A 185 -22.00 3.27 16.92
CA PHE A 185 -21.63 3.09 18.33
C PHE A 185 -22.81 2.55 19.14
N SER A 186 -23.89 3.34 19.24
CA SER A 186 -25.15 2.97 19.88
C SER A 186 -26.31 3.67 19.20
N THR A 187 -27.55 3.34 19.55
CA THR A 187 -28.72 4.10 19.11
C THR A 187 -28.58 5.57 19.54
N ASP A 188 -28.91 6.48 18.62
CA ASP A 188 -28.87 7.95 18.81
C ASP A 188 -27.50 8.57 19.14
N ASP A 189 -26.40 7.84 18.95
CA ASP A 189 -25.06 8.42 19.05
C ASP A 189 -24.77 9.35 17.87
N ILE A 190 -24.41 10.60 18.17
CA ILE A 190 -24.10 11.65 17.17
C ILE A 190 -22.91 11.28 16.27
N ARG A 191 -22.07 10.34 16.69
CA ARG A 191 -20.91 9.84 15.94
C ARG A 191 -21.29 8.84 14.85
N ASN A 192 -22.50 8.29 14.90
CA ASN A 192 -22.99 7.37 13.88
C ASN A 192 -23.01 8.04 12.51
N LYS A 193 -22.30 7.47 11.54
CA LYS A 193 -22.14 8.10 10.24
C LYS A 193 -21.87 7.08 9.13
N GLY A 194 -22.43 7.37 7.96
CA GLY A 194 -22.03 6.75 6.70
C GLY A 194 -21.26 7.75 5.84
N ARG A 195 -20.21 7.30 5.15
CA ARG A 195 -19.34 8.16 4.33
C ARG A 195 -18.78 7.42 3.12
N CYS A 196 -18.92 8.00 1.93
CA CYS A 196 -18.31 7.44 0.72
C CYS A 196 -16.79 7.48 0.80
N ILE A 197 -16.13 6.43 0.29
CA ILE A 197 -14.68 6.44 0.12
C ILE A 197 -14.30 7.23 -1.13
N PRO A 198 -13.05 7.69 -1.27
CA PRO A 198 -12.61 8.41 -2.47
C PRO A 198 -12.90 7.61 -3.74
N ALA A 199 -13.46 8.26 -4.76
CA ALA A 199 -13.70 7.62 -6.07
C ALA A 199 -12.40 7.18 -6.75
N SER A 200 -11.28 7.82 -6.39
CA SER A 200 -9.93 7.42 -6.77
C SER A 200 -9.49 6.20 -5.96
N GLY A 201 -9.68 5.01 -6.52
CA GLY A 201 -9.25 3.75 -5.90
C GLY A 201 -10.23 2.60 -6.18
N GLU A 202 -9.86 1.41 -5.73
CA GLU A 202 -10.77 0.25 -5.72
C GLU A 202 -11.98 0.49 -4.83
N GLN A 203 -13.16 0.20 -5.36
CA GLN A 203 -14.45 0.40 -4.70
C GLN A 203 -14.95 -0.96 -4.19
N SER A 204 -14.51 -1.36 -3.00
CA SER A 204 -14.90 -2.63 -2.39
C SER A 204 -15.29 -2.47 -0.92
N GLN A 205 -16.10 -3.41 -0.42
CA GLN A 205 -16.57 -3.41 0.97
C GLN A 205 -15.39 -3.47 1.96
N TYR A 206 -14.33 -4.22 1.62
CA TYR A 206 -13.15 -4.39 2.47
C TYR A 206 -12.35 -3.10 2.62
N VAL A 207 -12.19 -2.36 1.52
CA VAL A 207 -11.52 -1.06 1.53
C VAL A 207 -12.34 -0.07 2.35
N ALA A 208 -13.65 -0.04 2.16
CA ALA A 208 -14.54 0.81 2.95
C ALA A 208 -14.46 0.55 4.47
N GLU A 209 -14.24 -0.68 4.90
CA GLU A 209 -14.03 -0.95 6.33
C GLU A 209 -12.72 -0.36 6.87
N LEU A 210 -11.66 -0.25 6.08
CA LEU A 210 -10.43 0.45 6.50
C LEU A 210 -10.71 1.93 6.78
N PHE A 211 -11.51 2.56 5.93
CA PHE A 211 -11.94 3.94 6.10
C PHE A 211 -12.85 4.11 7.32
N ALA A 212 -13.77 3.18 7.55
CA ALA A 212 -14.60 3.16 8.76
C ALA A 212 -13.72 3.03 10.02
N ALA A 213 -12.74 2.13 10.01
CA ALA A 213 -11.81 1.95 11.13
C ALA A 213 -10.98 3.20 11.42
N LEU A 214 -10.46 3.87 10.38
CA LEU A 214 -9.71 5.12 10.54
C LEU A 214 -10.57 6.22 11.18
N GLU A 215 -11.79 6.40 10.69
CA GLU A 215 -12.73 7.38 11.22
C GLU A 215 -13.08 7.06 12.69
N THR A 216 -13.35 5.79 13.02
CA THR A 216 -13.58 5.34 14.40
C THR A 216 -12.45 5.71 15.33
N VAL A 217 -11.21 5.40 14.94
CA VAL A 217 -10.03 5.64 15.76
C VAL A 217 -9.83 7.12 16.05
N ARG A 218 -10.15 8.00 15.08
CA ARG A 218 -10.04 9.46 15.23
C ARG A 218 -11.13 10.07 16.11
N GLN A 219 -12.31 9.46 16.18
CA GLN A 219 -13.43 9.98 16.97
C GLN A 219 -13.42 9.53 18.43
N VAL A 220 -12.60 8.55 18.79
CA VAL A 220 -12.54 7.98 20.14
C VAL A 220 -11.29 8.46 20.87
N ASP A 221 -11.46 8.93 22.12
CA ASP A 221 -10.34 9.42 22.94
C ASP A 221 -9.17 8.42 22.98
N THR A 222 -7.95 8.94 22.97
CA THR A 222 -6.71 8.13 22.93
C THR A 222 -6.43 7.39 24.24
N ASN A 223 -7.06 7.78 25.35
CA ASN A 223 -6.89 7.16 26.67
C ASN A 223 -8.01 6.15 27.00
N SER A 224 -9.04 6.02 26.16
CA SER A 224 -10.12 5.06 26.35
C SER A 224 -9.82 3.73 25.64
N VAL A 225 -10.24 2.63 26.26
CA VAL A 225 -10.13 1.31 25.63
C VAL A 225 -11.11 1.26 24.46
N LEU A 226 -10.62 0.93 23.26
CA LEU A 226 -11.43 0.86 22.06
C LEU A 226 -11.61 -0.59 21.62
N THR A 227 -12.85 -1.03 21.43
CA THR A 227 -13.17 -2.32 20.80
C THR A 227 -13.88 -2.06 19.48
N ILE A 228 -13.31 -2.55 18.37
CA ILE A 228 -13.88 -2.43 17.03
C ILE A 228 -14.41 -3.80 16.60
N TYR A 229 -15.71 -3.88 16.35
CA TYR A 229 -16.36 -5.03 15.77
C TYR A 229 -16.51 -4.86 14.26
N SER A 230 -16.14 -5.89 13.50
CA SER A 230 -16.45 -6.01 12.07
C SER A 230 -17.05 -7.38 11.76
N THR A 231 -17.80 -7.48 10.67
CA THR A 231 -18.20 -8.78 10.09
C THR A 231 -17.13 -9.42 9.23
N GLN A 232 -16.03 -8.71 8.93
CA GLN A 232 -14.89 -9.17 8.15
C GLN A 232 -13.63 -9.11 8.99
N GLU A 233 -12.69 -10.03 8.73
CA GLU A 233 -11.38 -10.05 9.39
C GLU A 233 -10.37 -9.08 8.75
N TYR A 234 -10.72 -8.47 7.61
CA TYR A 234 -9.77 -7.77 6.74
C TYR A 234 -8.96 -6.66 7.45
N VAL A 235 -9.61 -5.82 8.25
CA VAL A 235 -8.93 -4.75 9.01
C VAL A 235 -7.98 -5.34 10.05
N CYS A 236 -8.42 -6.39 10.75
CA CYS A 236 -7.65 -7.09 11.76
C CYS A 236 -6.40 -7.73 11.15
N GLU A 237 -6.56 -8.47 10.05
CA GLU A 237 -5.44 -9.08 9.33
C GLU A 237 -4.47 -8.04 8.77
N ALA A 238 -4.98 -6.91 8.27
CA ALA A 238 -4.16 -5.82 7.76
C ALA A 238 -3.28 -5.23 8.87
N MET A 239 -3.85 -4.93 10.04
CA MET A 239 -3.15 -4.25 11.13
C MET A 239 -2.29 -5.18 11.99
N ASN A 240 -2.71 -6.43 12.22
CA ASN A 240 -1.98 -7.38 13.08
C ASN A 240 -1.02 -8.29 12.32
N LYS A 241 -1.42 -8.82 11.15
CA LYS A 241 -0.63 -9.83 10.42
C LYS A 241 0.30 -9.23 9.36
N LYS A 242 -0.12 -8.16 8.67
CA LYS A 242 0.58 -7.62 7.48
C LYS A 242 1.37 -6.35 7.75
N LEU A 243 1.03 -5.60 8.79
CA LEU A 243 1.58 -4.26 9.06
C LEU A 243 3.11 -4.24 9.15
N SER A 244 3.71 -5.15 9.92
CA SER A 244 5.18 -5.23 10.09
C SER A 244 5.90 -5.35 8.73
N LYS A 245 5.39 -6.23 7.85
CA LYS A 245 5.93 -6.40 6.51
C LYS A 245 5.76 -5.16 5.65
N TRP A 246 4.59 -4.52 5.66
CA TRP A 246 4.36 -3.32 4.86
C TRP A 246 5.22 -2.14 5.29
N GLU A 247 5.41 -1.95 6.59
CA GLU A 247 6.30 -0.93 7.11
C GLU A 247 7.76 -1.22 6.77
N HIS A 248 8.18 -2.48 6.82
CA HIS A 248 9.51 -2.91 6.41
C HIS A 248 9.75 -2.66 4.90
N GLU A 249 8.80 -3.04 4.05
CA GLU A 249 8.83 -2.84 2.59
C GLU A 249 8.48 -1.39 2.18
N GLY A 250 8.27 -0.48 3.14
CA GLY A 250 8.01 0.94 2.87
C GLY A 250 6.75 1.20 2.06
N TRP A 251 5.70 0.41 2.29
CA TRP A 251 4.36 0.51 1.68
C TRP A 251 4.36 0.43 0.14
N VAL A 252 5.40 -0.18 -0.44
CA VAL A 252 5.53 -0.32 -1.90
C VAL A 252 4.53 -1.34 -2.42
N GLY A 253 3.74 -0.93 -3.40
CA GLY A 253 2.81 -1.84 -4.06
C GLY A 253 1.63 -2.29 -3.22
N VAL A 254 1.43 -1.67 -2.06
CA VAL A 254 0.29 -1.92 -1.18
C VAL A 254 -0.90 -1.11 -1.71
N PRO A 255 -2.01 -1.77 -2.09
CA PRO A 255 -3.24 -1.07 -2.45
C PRO A 255 -3.75 -0.26 -1.27
N HIS A 256 -4.34 0.92 -1.53
CA HIS A 256 -4.93 1.78 -0.48
C HIS A 256 -3.95 2.13 0.65
N ARG A 257 -2.66 2.23 0.32
CA ARG A 257 -1.62 2.48 1.33
C ARG A 257 -1.86 3.74 2.15
N ASP A 258 -2.52 4.76 1.61
CA ASP A 258 -2.68 6.04 2.31
C ASP A 258 -3.61 5.90 3.53
N VAL A 259 -4.78 5.23 3.39
CA VAL A 259 -5.67 4.92 4.53
C VAL A 259 -5.02 3.95 5.52
N LEU A 260 -4.30 2.93 5.02
CA LEU A 260 -3.62 1.95 5.88
C LEU A 260 -2.51 2.59 6.72
N ARG A 261 -1.73 3.49 6.12
CA ARG A 261 -0.66 4.23 6.81
C ARG A 261 -1.24 5.13 7.89
N CYS A 262 -2.32 5.84 7.59
CA CYS A 262 -3.01 6.69 8.57
C CYS A 262 -3.56 5.84 9.71
N LEU A 263 -4.27 4.75 9.39
CA LEU A 263 -4.84 3.87 10.42
C LEU A 263 -3.74 3.30 11.33
N ALA A 264 -2.65 2.80 10.77
CA ALA A 264 -1.52 2.28 11.55
C ALA A 264 -0.89 3.36 12.45
N ALA A 265 -0.72 4.57 11.92
CA ALA A 265 -0.15 5.69 12.65
C ALA A 265 -1.05 6.14 13.82
N GLU A 266 -2.35 6.27 13.58
CA GLU A 266 -3.35 6.61 14.59
C GLU A 266 -3.44 5.54 15.68
N LEU A 267 -3.49 4.25 15.30
CA LEU A 267 -3.47 3.13 16.25
C LEU A 267 -2.21 3.12 17.12
N LYS A 268 -1.05 3.45 16.55
CA LYS A 268 0.22 3.59 17.29
C LYS A 268 0.25 4.81 18.21
N ALA A 269 -0.46 5.88 17.86
CA ALA A 269 -0.54 7.10 18.66
C ALA A 269 -1.48 6.94 19.88
N ARG A 270 -2.41 5.98 19.85
CA ARG A 270 -3.30 5.69 20.99
C ARG A 270 -2.50 5.22 22.22
N LYS A 271 -2.92 5.69 23.39
CA LYS A 271 -2.31 5.33 24.69
C LYS A 271 -2.98 4.09 25.30
N ALA A 272 -4.30 3.98 25.12
CA ALA A 272 -5.08 2.83 25.56
C ALA A 272 -5.19 1.75 24.48
N PRO A 273 -5.35 0.47 24.88
CA PRO A 273 -5.39 -0.65 23.95
C PRO A 273 -6.57 -0.57 23.00
N THR A 274 -6.37 -1.11 21.79
CA THR A 274 -7.43 -1.29 20.80
C THR A 274 -7.58 -2.76 20.45
N PHE A 275 -8.80 -3.27 20.50
CA PHE A 275 -9.15 -4.66 20.23
C PHE A 275 -9.96 -4.74 18.95
N PHE A 276 -9.63 -5.69 18.09
CA PHE A 276 -10.43 -6.07 16.95
C PHE A 276 -11.19 -7.35 17.26
N LYS A 277 -12.50 -7.37 16.98
CA LYS A 277 -13.37 -8.53 17.21
C LYS A 277 -14.19 -8.85 15.97
N LEU A 278 -14.31 -10.13 15.67
CA LEU A 278 -15.19 -10.61 14.61
C LEU A 278 -16.61 -10.80 15.13
N ALA A 279 -17.58 -10.15 14.49
CA ALA A 279 -19.01 -10.31 14.77
C ALA A 279 -19.55 -11.61 14.13
N ALA A 280 -19.30 -12.73 14.81
CA ALA A 280 -19.69 -14.07 14.37
C ALA A 280 -21.21 -14.21 14.12
N PRO A 281 -21.64 -15.11 13.22
CA PRO A 281 -23.06 -15.45 13.05
C PRO A 281 -23.74 -15.82 14.38
N GLY A 282 -24.94 -15.28 14.63
CA GLY A 282 -25.71 -15.57 15.85
C GLY A 282 -25.43 -14.63 17.04
N MET A 283 -24.35 -13.86 17.02
CA MET A 283 -24.01 -12.91 18.10
C MET A 283 -24.80 -11.59 17.99
N PRO A 284 -25.18 -10.94 19.10
CA PRO A 284 -25.90 -9.67 19.10
C PRO A 284 -25.13 -8.55 18.41
N GLU A 285 -23.80 -8.54 18.50
CA GLU A 285 -22.93 -7.56 17.83
C GLU A 285 -23.05 -7.59 16.32
N ARG A 286 -23.49 -8.72 15.74
CA ARG A 286 -23.77 -8.82 14.30
C ARG A 286 -24.95 -7.96 13.90
N LEU A 287 -25.96 -7.80 14.75
CA LEU A 287 -27.09 -6.89 14.50
C LEU A 287 -26.64 -5.43 14.52
N LEU A 288 -25.69 -5.09 15.40
CA LEU A 288 -25.12 -3.74 15.49
C LEU A 288 -24.21 -3.45 14.29
N CYS A 289 -23.45 -4.44 13.80
CA CYS A 289 -22.73 -4.31 12.53
C CYS A 289 -23.68 -4.10 11.34
N ARG A 290 -24.89 -4.68 11.34
CA ARG A 290 -25.90 -4.40 10.31
C ARG A 290 -26.37 -2.95 10.33
N GLN A 291 -26.41 -2.29 11.50
CA GLN A 291 -26.69 -0.86 11.58
C GLN A 291 -25.61 -0.05 10.87
N ALA A 292 -24.33 -0.38 11.11
CA ALA A 292 -23.22 0.20 10.35
C ALA A 292 -23.34 -0.07 8.83
N THR A 293 -23.75 -1.28 8.42
CA THR A 293 -24.00 -1.59 7.00
C THR A 293 -25.12 -0.72 6.42
N MET A 294 -26.18 -0.43 7.18
CA MET A 294 -27.27 0.44 6.72
C MET A 294 -26.80 1.88 6.53
N LEU A 295 -26.00 2.41 7.46
CA LEU A 295 -25.39 3.74 7.32
C LEU A 295 -24.51 3.82 6.06
N ALA A 296 -23.68 2.80 5.82
CA ALA A 296 -22.87 2.69 4.61
C ALA A 296 -23.74 2.63 3.33
N LYS A 297 -24.81 1.82 3.33
CA LYS A 297 -25.74 1.71 2.19
C LYS A 297 -26.47 3.01 1.89
N ASN A 298 -26.82 3.79 2.91
CA ASN A 298 -27.46 5.07 2.72
C ASN A 298 -26.47 6.08 2.12
N ALA A 299 -25.24 6.11 2.61
CA ALA A 299 -24.20 6.99 2.09
C ALA A 299 -23.85 6.69 0.63
N VAL A 300 -23.71 5.42 0.24
CA VAL A 300 -23.34 5.05 -1.14
C VAL A 300 -24.44 5.35 -2.17
N ARG A 301 -25.71 5.41 -1.74
CA ARG A 301 -26.86 5.75 -2.60
C ARG A 301 -27.02 7.25 -2.83
N ALA A 302 -26.55 8.07 -1.90
CA ALA A 302 -26.51 9.52 -2.00
C ALA A 302 -25.05 10.00 -1.92
N PRO A 303 -24.22 9.71 -2.94
CA PRO A 303 -22.80 9.99 -2.90
C PRO A 303 -22.56 11.50 -2.88
N GLY A 304 -22.20 12.01 -1.70
CA GLY A 304 -21.61 13.34 -1.55
C GLY A 304 -20.12 13.30 -1.84
N ASN A 305 -19.58 14.33 -2.50
CA ASN A 305 -18.14 14.46 -2.66
C ASN A 305 -17.54 14.86 -1.31
N GLN A 306 -16.79 13.96 -0.67
CA GLN A 306 -16.21 14.18 0.65
C GLN A 306 -14.72 13.82 0.64
N GLU A 307 -13.88 14.82 0.89
CA GLU A 307 -12.44 14.68 0.95
C GLU A 307 -11.99 13.98 2.23
N TRP A 308 -11.17 12.96 2.10
CA TRP A 308 -10.59 12.24 3.24
C TRP A 308 -9.24 12.85 3.61
N ASP A 309 -9.05 13.09 4.90
CA ASP A 309 -7.78 13.58 5.42
C ASP A 309 -6.83 12.41 5.69
N PHE A 310 -5.70 12.38 4.99
CA PHE A 310 -4.62 11.40 5.16
C PHE A 310 -3.40 11.98 5.88
N THR A 311 -3.58 13.04 6.67
CA THR A 311 -2.53 13.54 7.55
C THR A 311 -2.20 12.51 8.63
N LEU A 312 -0.89 12.32 8.85
CA LEU A 312 -0.39 11.42 9.89
C LEU A 312 -0.21 12.21 11.20
N PRO A 313 -0.50 11.60 12.37
CA PRO A 313 -0.11 12.17 13.65
C PRO A 313 1.39 12.49 13.70
N LYS A 314 1.75 13.62 14.31
CA LYS A 314 3.15 14.07 14.43
C LYS A 314 4.02 12.98 15.05
N GLY A 315 5.22 12.80 14.50
CA GLY A 315 6.18 11.83 15.02
C GLY A 315 5.81 10.35 14.83
N THR A 316 4.76 10.02 14.09
CA THR A 316 4.40 8.62 13.74
C THR A 316 4.79 8.21 12.33
N ALA A 317 5.23 9.19 11.54
CA ALA A 317 5.67 9.01 10.17
C ALA A 317 6.84 8.03 10.07
N LEU A 318 6.71 7.05 9.17
CA LEU A 318 7.75 6.07 8.89
C LEU A 318 8.06 6.06 7.38
N PRO A 319 8.84 7.04 6.88
CA PRO A 319 9.16 7.18 5.46
C PRO A 319 10.16 6.12 4.99
N GLY A 320 10.20 5.87 3.68
CA GLY A 320 11.17 4.97 3.06
C GLY A 320 10.95 3.47 3.32
N LEU A 321 11.84 2.67 2.76
CA LEU A 321 11.91 1.21 2.93
C LEU A 321 13.10 0.86 3.82
N SER A 322 12.99 -0.20 4.62
CA SER A 322 14.13 -0.77 5.35
C SER A 322 15.24 -1.17 4.38
N LEU A 323 16.49 -0.81 4.70
CA LEU A 323 17.67 -1.29 3.97
C LEU A 323 18.06 -2.71 4.40
N GLN A 324 18.00 -2.99 5.70
CA GLN A 324 18.31 -4.31 6.23
C GLN A 324 17.22 -5.32 5.84
N GLY A 325 17.63 -6.50 5.35
CA GLY A 325 16.73 -7.64 5.10
C GLY A 325 15.74 -7.49 3.94
N ASN A 326 15.78 -6.37 3.23
CA ASN A 326 14.84 -6.08 2.15
C ASN A 326 15.33 -6.62 0.81
N ARG A 327 14.41 -6.82 -0.15
CA ARG A 327 14.69 -7.50 -1.42
C ARG A 327 14.89 -6.48 -2.53
N GLN A 328 15.85 -6.70 -3.42
CA GLN A 328 16.09 -5.86 -4.61
C GLN A 328 14.81 -5.58 -5.42
N ARG A 329 13.93 -6.59 -5.56
CA ARG A 329 12.64 -6.45 -6.26
C ARG A 329 11.74 -5.36 -5.67
N VAL A 330 11.81 -5.10 -4.35
CA VAL A 330 10.99 -4.09 -3.68
C VAL A 330 11.53 -2.70 -3.99
N PHE A 331 12.85 -2.51 -3.93
CA PHE A 331 13.50 -1.27 -4.38
C PHE A 331 13.24 -0.98 -5.87
N TYR A 332 13.33 -2.00 -6.72
CA TYR A 332 13.02 -1.84 -8.13
C TYR A 332 11.56 -1.44 -8.34
N ARG A 333 10.62 -2.11 -7.64
CA ARG A 333 9.20 -1.77 -7.69
C ARG A 333 8.94 -0.35 -7.20
N SER A 334 9.61 0.12 -6.14
CA SER A 334 9.46 1.48 -5.65
C SER A 334 9.87 2.52 -6.70
N ILE A 335 11.02 2.29 -7.37
CA ILE A 335 11.48 3.15 -8.46
C ILE A 335 10.49 3.14 -9.62
N ARG A 336 9.96 1.96 -9.98
CA ARG A 336 8.97 1.82 -11.05
C ARG A 336 7.68 2.58 -10.71
N GLU A 337 7.16 2.48 -9.49
CA GLU A 337 5.97 3.23 -9.06
C GLU A 337 6.16 4.74 -9.20
N GLU A 338 7.31 5.28 -8.80
CA GLU A 338 7.60 6.71 -8.98
C GLU A 338 7.73 7.12 -10.44
N LYS A 339 8.41 6.29 -11.26
CA LYS A 339 8.51 6.56 -12.70
C LYS A 339 7.13 6.51 -13.35
N THR A 340 6.29 5.55 -13.00
CA THR A 340 4.93 5.42 -13.54
C THR A 340 4.05 6.62 -13.19
N LYS A 341 4.17 7.19 -11.98
CA LYS A 341 3.43 8.42 -11.62
C LYS A 341 3.77 9.62 -12.51
N LYS A 342 4.99 9.68 -13.03
CA LYS A 342 5.45 10.74 -13.94
C LYS A 342 5.02 10.50 -15.38
N LEU A 343 4.53 9.31 -15.73
CA LEU A 343 4.08 8.99 -17.07
C LEU A 343 2.65 9.46 -17.26
N THR A 344 2.41 10.19 -18.34
CA THR A 344 1.07 10.50 -18.80
C THR A 344 0.47 9.28 -19.50
N PRO A 345 -0.76 8.85 -19.15
CA PRO A 345 -1.45 7.80 -19.87
C PRO A 345 -1.59 8.16 -21.36
N ARG A 346 -1.31 7.20 -22.24
CA ARG A 346 -1.50 7.40 -23.68
C ARG A 346 -2.99 7.40 -24.00
N LEU A 347 -3.48 8.46 -24.64
CA LEU A 347 -4.89 8.60 -25.02
C LEU A 347 -5.40 7.42 -25.87
N SER A 348 -4.56 6.87 -26.74
CA SER A 348 -4.92 5.68 -27.55
C SER A 348 -5.20 4.46 -26.66
N THR A 349 -4.35 4.21 -25.66
CA THR A 349 -4.54 3.09 -24.73
C THR A 349 -5.82 3.26 -23.92
N ILE A 350 -6.13 4.47 -23.46
CA ILE A 350 -7.39 4.75 -22.74
C ILE A 350 -8.59 4.42 -23.63
N LYS A 351 -8.61 4.92 -24.87
CA LYS A 351 -9.71 4.64 -25.82
C LYS A 351 -9.88 3.14 -26.06
N THR A 352 -8.79 2.39 -26.20
CA THR A 352 -8.87 0.95 -26.41
C THR A 352 -9.34 0.19 -25.17
N LEU A 353 -8.93 0.62 -23.96
CA LEU A 353 -9.48 0.09 -22.71
C LEU A 353 -10.98 0.35 -22.60
N ASP A 354 -11.46 1.54 -22.97
CA ASP A 354 -12.89 1.87 -23.00
C ASP A 354 -13.67 0.98 -23.98
N LEU A 355 -13.10 0.67 -25.15
CA LEU A 355 -13.69 -0.26 -26.11
C LEU A 355 -13.79 -1.68 -25.56
N VAL A 356 -12.72 -2.19 -24.94
CA VAL A 356 -12.69 -3.51 -24.30
C VAL A 356 -13.68 -3.59 -23.15
N TRP A 357 -13.73 -2.54 -22.33
CA TRP A 357 -14.66 -2.43 -21.23
C TRP A 357 -16.10 -2.49 -21.70
N LYS A 358 -16.48 -1.66 -22.69
CA LYS A 358 -17.83 -1.64 -23.26
C LYS A 358 -18.21 -3.00 -23.84
N ALA A 359 -17.30 -3.63 -24.59
CA ALA A 359 -17.52 -4.94 -25.17
C ALA A 359 -17.73 -6.03 -24.11
N ALA A 360 -16.89 -6.06 -23.05
CA ALA A 360 -17.02 -7.02 -21.96
C ALA A 360 -18.34 -6.84 -21.18
N GLU A 361 -18.83 -5.62 -21.11
CA GLU A 361 -20.11 -5.32 -20.50
C GLU A 361 -21.29 -5.74 -21.36
N ASP A 362 -21.28 -5.39 -22.65
CA ASP A 362 -22.35 -5.75 -23.59
C ASP A 362 -22.46 -7.29 -23.69
N ASP A 363 -21.33 -8.01 -23.68
CA ASP A 363 -21.30 -9.47 -23.82
C ASP A 363 -21.54 -10.24 -22.50
N PHE A 364 -21.04 -9.75 -21.36
CA PHE A 364 -21.01 -10.51 -20.11
C PHE A 364 -21.74 -9.83 -18.93
N GLY A 365 -22.29 -8.62 -19.13
CA GLY A 365 -23.02 -7.89 -18.11
C GLY A 365 -22.19 -7.53 -16.87
N ARG A 366 -20.87 -7.43 -17.01
CA ARG A 366 -19.94 -7.21 -15.89
C ARG A 366 -18.99 -6.05 -16.15
N TYR A 367 -18.77 -5.25 -15.11
CA TYR A 367 -17.70 -4.26 -15.09
C TYR A 367 -16.34 -4.95 -15.00
N ALA A 368 -15.42 -4.60 -15.90
CA ALA A 368 -14.02 -4.99 -15.83
C ALA A 368 -13.15 -3.76 -15.57
N SER A 369 -12.37 -3.76 -14.48
CA SER A 369 -11.38 -2.70 -14.27
C SER A 369 -10.22 -2.82 -15.27
N ASP A 370 -9.47 -1.74 -15.49
CA ASP A 370 -8.22 -1.79 -16.27
C ASP A 370 -7.30 -2.92 -15.79
N THR A 371 -7.23 -3.14 -14.47
CA THR A 371 -6.41 -4.21 -13.90
C THR A 371 -6.94 -5.61 -14.23
N ASP A 372 -8.25 -5.78 -14.39
CA ASP A 372 -8.86 -7.03 -14.82
C ASP A 372 -8.59 -7.26 -16.30
N ILE A 373 -8.70 -6.22 -17.13
CA ILE A 373 -8.36 -6.27 -18.56
C ILE A 373 -6.91 -6.74 -18.73
N TRP A 374 -5.95 -6.09 -18.06
CA TRP A 374 -4.53 -6.45 -18.16
C TRP A 374 -4.22 -7.86 -17.65
N ARG A 375 -4.90 -8.31 -16.58
CA ARG A 375 -4.77 -9.69 -16.10
C ARG A 375 -5.36 -10.70 -17.08
N ALA A 376 -6.48 -10.36 -17.71
CA ALA A 376 -7.19 -11.22 -18.64
C ALA A 376 -6.40 -11.48 -19.94
N VAL A 377 -5.59 -10.53 -20.40
CA VAL A 377 -4.68 -10.71 -21.54
C VAL A 377 -3.69 -11.87 -21.31
N HIS A 378 -3.33 -12.13 -20.04
CA HIS A 378 -2.42 -13.19 -19.63
C HIS A 378 -3.16 -14.40 -19.03
N ALA A 379 -4.43 -14.60 -19.38
CA ALA A 379 -5.17 -15.79 -18.96
C ALA A 379 -4.44 -17.07 -19.38
N LYS A 380 -4.52 -18.11 -18.55
CA LYS A 380 -3.83 -19.41 -18.77
C LYS A 380 -4.15 -20.04 -20.13
N ASP A 381 -5.33 -19.75 -20.67
CA ASP A 381 -5.83 -20.29 -21.93
C ASP A 381 -5.26 -19.56 -23.16
N ILE A 382 -4.50 -18.47 -22.98
CA ILE A 382 -3.93 -17.65 -24.04
C ILE A 382 -2.42 -17.91 -24.13
N LEU A 383 -1.94 -18.25 -25.33
CA LEU A 383 -0.51 -18.49 -25.55
C LEU A 383 0.32 -17.20 -25.34
N PRO A 384 1.57 -17.29 -24.85
CA PRO A 384 2.39 -16.10 -24.58
C PRO A 384 2.57 -15.15 -25.76
N ARG A 385 2.71 -15.69 -26.99
CA ARG A 385 2.83 -14.88 -28.21
C ARG A 385 1.53 -14.14 -28.54
N THR A 386 0.40 -14.83 -28.38
CA THR A 386 -0.95 -14.26 -28.54
C THR A 386 -1.22 -13.19 -27.49
N ALA A 387 -0.85 -13.43 -26.23
CA ALA A 387 -0.94 -12.43 -25.16
C ALA A 387 -0.10 -11.17 -25.47
N GLN A 388 1.11 -11.33 -26.02
CA GLN A 388 1.91 -10.19 -26.48
C GLN A 388 1.24 -9.42 -27.63
N PHE A 389 0.60 -10.13 -28.56
CA PHE A 389 -0.17 -9.53 -29.64
C PHE A 389 -1.35 -8.71 -29.10
N LEU A 390 -2.14 -9.26 -28.19
CA LEU A 390 -3.27 -8.57 -27.55
C LEU A 390 -2.78 -7.36 -26.74
N TRP A 391 -1.73 -7.52 -25.94
CA TRP A 391 -1.13 -6.44 -25.15
C TRP A 391 -0.69 -5.26 -26.04
N LYS A 392 -0.01 -5.54 -27.16
CA LYS A 392 0.36 -4.52 -28.15
C LYS A 392 -0.87 -3.90 -28.82
N GLY A 393 -1.92 -4.68 -29.04
CA GLY A 393 -3.21 -4.21 -29.57
C GLY A 393 -3.87 -3.18 -28.64
N ILE A 394 -3.94 -3.46 -27.34
CA ILE A 394 -4.49 -2.52 -26.35
C ILE A 394 -3.65 -1.24 -26.27
N HIS A 395 -2.33 -1.34 -26.40
CA HIS A 395 -1.46 -0.16 -26.43
C HIS A 395 -1.45 0.59 -27.76
N ASN A 396 -2.11 0.08 -28.80
CA ASN A 396 -1.97 0.53 -30.18
C ASN A 396 -0.49 0.63 -30.61
N ALA A 397 0.29 -0.41 -30.29
CA ALA A 397 1.74 -0.46 -30.43
C ALA A 397 2.23 -1.33 -31.60
N HIS A 398 1.30 -1.85 -32.41
CA HIS A 398 1.64 -2.56 -33.65
C HIS A 398 2.06 -1.58 -34.75
N ARG A 399 2.95 -2.02 -35.63
CA ARG A 399 3.41 -1.24 -36.79
C ARG A 399 2.39 -1.37 -37.92
N ILE A 400 1.35 -0.55 -37.89
CA ILE A 400 0.22 -0.60 -38.84
C ILE A 400 -0.12 0.82 -39.30
N GLY A 401 -0.56 0.96 -40.56
CA GLY A 401 -1.18 2.18 -41.07
C GLY A 401 -0.32 3.42 -40.87
N LYS A 402 -0.77 4.28 -39.94
CA LYS A 402 -0.11 5.54 -39.58
C LYS A 402 1.37 5.42 -39.26
N TYR A 403 1.82 4.26 -38.76
CA TYR A 403 3.24 4.01 -38.51
C TYR A 403 4.08 4.11 -39.80
N TRP A 404 3.56 3.60 -40.92
CA TRP A 404 4.29 3.51 -42.19
C TRP A 404 4.22 4.78 -43.04
N ILE A 405 3.22 5.65 -42.82
CA ILE A 405 2.98 6.87 -43.63
C ILE A 405 4.21 7.77 -43.73
N HIS A 406 5.01 7.84 -42.66
CA HIS A 406 6.19 8.72 -42.59
C HIS A 406 7.48 8.07 -43.10
N ILE A 407 7.43 6.80 -43.54
CA ILE A 407 8.59 6.05 -44.06
C ILE A 407 8.42 5.95 -45.58
N PRO A 408 9.14 6.76 -46.40
CA PRO A 408 8.91 6.88 -47.84
C PRO A 408 8.88 5.53 -48.58
N GLU A 409 9.78 4.62 -48.23
CA GLU A 409 9.95 3.30 -48.85
C GLU A 409 8.83 2.30 -48.49
N CYS A 410 8.07 2.58 -47.42
CA CYS A 410 7.04 1.66 -46.91
C CYS A 410 5.65 2.30 -46.87
N LYS A 411 5.43 3.43 -47.55
CA LYS A 411 4.12 4.14 -47.52
C LYS A 411 2.97 3.25 -47.98
N ASP A 412 3.21 2.37 -48.94
CA ASP A 412 2.21 1.46 -49.47
C ASP A 412 1.76 0.41 -48.43
N CYS A 413 2.59 0.11 -47.43
CA CYS A 413 2.23 -0.75 -46.29
C CYS A 413 1.25 -0.08 -45.31
N ALA A 414 0.94 1.21 -45.49
CA ALA A 414 -0.05 1.91 -44.67
C ALA A 414 -1.49 1.67 -45.11
N ILE A 415 -1.70 1.23 -46.36
CA ILE A 415 -3.02 1.17 -46.99
C ILE A 415 -3.33 -0.28 -47.33
N CYS A 416 -4.53 -0.74 -46.96
CA CYS A 416 -5.02 -2.03 -47.40
C CYS A 416 -5.33 -2.00 -48.91
N LYS A 417 -4.59 -2.78 -49.71
CA LYS A 417 -4.74 -2.81 -51.19
C LYS A 417 -6.14 -3.23 -51.66
N GLU A 418 -6.82 -4.10 -50.90
CA GLU A 418 -8.16 -4.59 -51.24
C GLU A 418 -9.26 -3.57 -50.91
N CYS A 419 -9.12 -2.85 -49.81
CA CYS A 419 -10.18 -1.97 -49.29
C CYS A 419 -9.93 -0.49 -49.53
N ASN A 420 -8.71 -0.13 -49.94
CA ASN A 420 -8.24 1.24 -50.15
C ASN A 420 -8.48 2.18 -48.95
N VAL A 421 -8.27 1.66 -47.74
CA VAL A 421 -8.37 2.42 -46.48
C VAL A 421 -7.06 2.32 -45.70
N THR A 422 -6.76 3.34 -44.89
CA THR A 422 -5.64 3.26 -43.95
C THR A 422 -5.86 2.11 -43.00
N GLU A 423 -4.90 1.20 -42.96
CA GLU A 423 -5.01 -0.02 -42.20
C GLU A 423 -4.91 0.27 -40.70
N ASP A 424 -5.80 -0.31 -39.91
CA ASP A 424 -5.71 -0.34 -38.45
C ASP A 424 -6.09 -1.72 -37.94
N LEU A 425 -5.90 -1.97 -36.65
CA LEU A 425 -6.14 -3.30 -36.09
C LEU A 425 -7.62 -3.72 -36.18
N ALA A 426 -8.57 -2.78 -36.12
CA ALA A 426 -9.99 -3.09 -36.28
C ALA A 426 -10.31 -3.50 -37.72
N HIS A 427 -9.74 -2.79 -38.70
CA HIS A 427 -9.84 -3.13 -40.10
C HIS A 427 -9.27 -4.53 -40.37
N ILE A 428 -8.04 -4.80 -39.93
CA ILE A 428 -7.38 -6.10 -40.16
C ILE A 428 -8.21 -7.26 -39.61
N LEU A 429 -8.68 -7.13 -38.37
CA LEU A 429 -9.32 -8.23 -37.68
C LEU A 429 -10.79 -8.41 -38.06
N VAL A 430 -11.52 -7.33 -38.34
CA VAL A 430 -12.98 -7.37 -38.46
C VAL A 430 -13.50 -6.76 -39.76
N GLY A 431 -12.82 -5.74 -40.31
CA GLY A 431 -13.35 -4.94 -41.42
C GLY A 431 -12.72 -5.18 -42.80
N CYS A 432 -11.73 -6.06 -42.92
CA CYS A 432 -11.02 -6.28 -44.18
C CYS A 432 -11.81 -7.19 -45.11
N ARG A 433 -11.90 -6.84 -46.40
CA ARG A 433 -12.58 -7.65 -47.43
C ARG A 433 -11.72 -8.76 -48.02
N SER A 434 -10.49 -8.92 -47.53
CA SER A 434 -9.64 -10.00 -48.01
C SER A 434 -10.14 -11.35 -47.51
N PRO A 435 -10.18 -12.38 -48.37
CA PRO A 435 -10.88 -13.64 -48.07
C PRO A 435 -10.35 -14.37 -46.83
N GLY A 436 -9.05 -14.23 -46.52
CA GLY A 436 -8.45 -14.92 -45.38
C GLY A 436 -9.08 -14.58 -44.02
N GLN A 437 -9.51 -13.33 -43.82
CA GLN A 437 -10.14 -12.90 -42.58
C GLN A 437 -11.54 -13.51 -42.41
N GLU A 438 -12.36 -13.46 -43.46
CA GLU A 438 -13.71 -14.04 -43.47
C GLU A 438 -13.68 -15.56 -43.29
N ILE A 439 -12.78 -16.26 -44.00
CA ILE A 439 -12.63 -17.72 -43.90
C ILE A 439 -12.29 -18.13 -42.46
N ILE A 440 -11.36 -17.42 -41.80
CA ILE A 440 -10.99 -17.74 -40.42
C ILE A 440 -12.16 -17.51 -39.48
N TRP A 441 -12.91 -16.41 -39.61
CA TRP A 441 -14.07 -16.18 -38.75
C TRP A 441 -15.21 -17.17 -38.99
N GLU A 442 -15.45 -17.58 -40.22
CA GLU A 442 -16.48 -18.59 -40.52
C GLU A 442 -16.08 -19.98 -39.98
N ALA A 443 -14.80 -20.35 -40.07
CA ALA A 443 -14.29 -21.56 -39.43
C ALA A 443 -14.40 -21.49 -37.90
N THR A 444 -14.07 -20.33 -37.31
CA THR A 444 -14.19 -20.09 -35.87
C THR A 444 -15.64 -20.18 -35.41
N ARG A 445 -16.56 -19.59 -36.17
CA ARG A 445 -18.00 -19.64 -35.96
C ARG A 445 -18.53 -21.07 -36.02
N SER A 446 -18.11 -21.84 -37.02
CA SER A 446 -18.49 -23.25 -37.16
C SER A 446 -18.06 -24.09 -35.95
N LEU A 447 -16.83 -23.90 -35.46
CA LEU A 447 -16.33 -24.59 -34.27
C LEU A 447 -17.12 -24.20 -33.00
N TRP A 448 -17.47 -22.93 -32.87
CA TRP A 448 -18.27 -22.44 -31.75
C TRP A 448 -19.70 -23.00 -31.76
N LEU A 449 -20.36 -22.96 -32.93
CA LEU A 449 -21.73 -23.44 -33.10
C LEU A 449 -21.86 -24.96 -32.95
N GLY A 450 -20.75 -25.71 -33.04
CA GLY A 450 -20.71 -27.12 -32.67
C GLY A 450 -20.88 -27.39 -31.16
N LYS A 451 -20.80 -26.36 -30.31
CA LYS A 451 -20.93 -26.47 -28.84
C LYS A 451 -21.94 -25.52 -28.21
N GLU A 452 -22.09 -24.33 -28.76
CA GLU A 452 -23.01 -23.30 -28.27
C GLU A 452 -24.00 -22.89 -29.37
N THR A 453 -25.11 -22.26 -29.00
CA THR A 453 -26.21 -21.99 -29.96
C THR A 453 -26.14 -20.62 -30.61
N GLN A 454 -25.44 -19.66 -30.00
CA GLN A 454 -25.40 -18.27 -30.46
C GLN A 454 -23.97 -17.83 -30.72
N TRP A 455 -23.72 -17.32 -31.92
CA TRP A 455 -22.42 -16.73 -32.27
C TRP A 455 -22.32 -15.31 -31.69
N PRO A 456 -21.32 -15.03 -30.83
CA PRO A 456 -21.10 -13.70 -30.28
C PRO A 456 -20.68 -12.69 -31.36
N ALA A 457 -21.03 -11.43 -31.16
CA ALA A 457 -20.59 -10.36 -32.05
C ALA A 457 -19.06 -10.17 -31.97
N VAL A 458 -18.40 -10.18 -33.13
CA VAL A 458 -16.95 -9.96 -33.20
C VAL A 458 -16.67 -8.49 -33.42
N SER A 459 -15.91 -7.89 -32.51
CA SER A 459 -15.43 -6.51 -32.60
C SER A 459 -14.01 -6.43 -32.07
N LEU A 460 -13.32 -5.32 -32.32
CA LEU A 460 -11.99 -5.10 -31.75
C LEU A 460 -12.01 -5.21 -30.21
N GLY A 461 -13.06 -4.69 -29.56
CA GLY A 461 -13.22 -4.75 -28.11
C GLY A 461 -13.39 -6.18 -27.60
N THR A 462 -14.22 -6.99 -28.26
CA THR A 462 -14.45 -8.40 -27.84
C THR A 462 -13.21 -9.27 -28.06
N ILE A 463 -12.45 -9.03 -29.12
CA ILE A 463 -11.17 -9.71 -29.37
C ILE A 463 -10.12 -9.33 -28.32
N LEU A 464 -9.86 -8.03 -28.13
CA LEU A 464 -8.84 -7.57 -27.17
C LEU A 464 -9.23 -7.89 -25.72
N GLY A 465 -10.53 -7.97 -25.44
CA GLY A 465 -11.12 -8.35 -24.16
C GLY A 465 -11.40 -9.83 -23.99
N CYS A 466 -11.02 -10.71 -24.93
CA CYS A 466 -11.55 -12.08 -24.96
C CYS A 466 -11.23 -12.90 -23.69
N GLY A 467 -10.12 -12.59 -23.02
CA GLY A 467 -9.75 -13.16 -21.72
C GLY A 467 -10.80 -12.93 -20.62
N LEU A 468 -11.65 -11.91 -20.77
CA LEU A 468 -12.72 -11.55 -19.84
C LEU A 468 -14.00 -12.37 -20.00
N ALA A 469 -13.99 -13.42 -20.83
CA ALA A 469 -15.14 -14.30 -20.99
C ALA A 469 -15.68 -14.82 -19.63
N ASP A 470 -16.96 -14.54 -19.37
CA ASP A 470 -17.71 -15.04 -18.20
C ASP A 470 -19.10 -15.55 -18.62
N PHE A 471 -19.12 -16.66 -19.36
CA PHE A 471 -20.36 -17.36 -19.70
C PHE A 471 -20.94 -18.07 -18.48
N ARG A 472 -22.24 -17.89 -18.25
CA ARG A 472 -23.00 -18.47 -17.14
C ARG A 472 -24.23 -19.21 -17.67
N ASP A 473 -24.67 -20.23 -16.93
CA ASP A 473 -25.95 -20.89 -17.17
C ASP A 473 -27.13 -20.12 -16.56
N GLU A 474 -28.35 -20.62 -16.77
CA GLU A 474 -29.59 -20.05 -16.21
C GLU A 474 -29.57 -19.98 -14.68
N ARG A 475 -28.78 -20.83 -14.03
CA ARG A 475 -28.59 -20.87 -12.57
C ARG A 475 -27.43 -19.98 -12.11
N LYS A 476 -26.88 -19.13 -12.99
CA LYS A 476 -25.74 -18.22 -12.77
C LYS A 476 -24.41 -18.94 -12.47
N LYS A 477 -24.31 -20.24 -12.72
CA LYS A 477 -23.08 -21.02 -12.55
C LYS A 477 -22.19 -20.84 -13.78
N GLN A 478 -20.88 -20.76 -13.55
CA GLN A 478 -19.90 -20.55 -14.62
C GLN A 478 -19.78 -21.77 -15.53
N LYS A 479 -19.83 -21.53 -16.84
CA LYS A 479 -19.54 -22.54 -17.88
C LYS A 479 -18.06 -22.51 -18.24
N HIS A 480 -17.22 -23.12 -17.41
CA HIS A 480 -15.75 -23.09 -17.60
C HIS A 480 -15.29 -23.60 -18.98
N GLY A 481 -15.94 -24.63 -19.53
CA GLY A 481 -15.64 -25.16 -20.86
C GLY A 481 -15.88 -24.13 -21.97
N THR A 482 -17.04 -23.48 -21.95
CA THR A 482 -17.43 -22.43 -22.89
C THR A 482 -16.50 -21.21 -22.80
N GLN A 483 -16.18 -20.77 -21.58
CA GLN A 483 -15.24 -19.67 -21.34
C GLN A 483 -13.86 -19.97 -21.92
N ARG A 484 -13.35 -21.18 -21.68
CA ARG A 484 -12.06 -21.62 -22.22
C ARG A 484 -12.08 -21.70 -23.75
N LEU A 485 -13.12 -22.30 -24.33
CA LEU A 485 -13.28 -22.40 -25.78
C LEU A 485 -13.29 -21.01 -26.43
N TYR A 486 -14.07 -20.08 -25.88
CA TYR A 486 -14.16 -18.70 -26.39
C TYR A 486 -12.80 -18.00 -26.35
N ARG A 487 -12.09 -18.07 -25.20
CA ARG A 487 -10.76 -17.44 -25.06
C ARG A 487 -9.78 -17.94 -26.11
N ILE A 488 -9.74 -19.26 -26.33
CA ILE A 488 -8.85 -19.88 -27.31
C ILE A 488 -9.23 -19.45 -28.73
N LEU A 489 -10.50 -19.64 -29.11
CA LEU A 489 -10.98 -19.33 -30.46
C LEU A 489 -10.77 -17.86 -30.80
N MET A 490 -11.22 -16.93 -29.96
CA MET A 490 -11.13 -15.51 -30.26
C MET A 490 -9.68 -15.02 -30.34
N SER A 491 -8.81 -15.49 -29.44
CA SER A 491 -7.42 -15.03 -29.38
C SER A 491 -6.55 -15.63 -30.49
N GLU A 492 -6.66 -16.93 -30.75
CA GLU A 492 -5.85 -17.62 -31.77
C GLU A 492 -6.31 -17.26 -33.19
N SER A 493 -7.62 -17.15 -33.44
CA SER A 493 -8.13 -16.72 -34.74
C SER A 493 -7.70 -15.30 -35.09
N ALA A 494 -7.80 -14.36 -34.13
CA ALA A 494 -7.32 -13.00 -34.33
C ALA A 494 -5.80 -12.94 -34.59
N TYR A 495 -5.01 -13.73 -33.86
CA TYR A 495 -3.57 -13.77 -34.05
C TYR A 495 -3.18 -14.42 -35.39
N LEU A 496 -3.93 -15.43 -35.86
CA LEU A 496 -3.73 -16.03 -37.18
C LEU A 496 -4.04 -15.03 -38.30
N ILE A 497 -5.17 -14.31 -38.22
CA ILE A 497 -5.52 -13.24 -39.19
C ILE A 497 -4.39 -12.20 -39.25
N TRP A 498 -3.90 -11.77 -38.09
CA TRP A 498 -2.77 -10.85 -37.99
C TRP A 498 -1.51 -11.38 -38.69
N LYS A 499 -1.16 -12.66 -38.52
CA LYS A 499 0.01 -13.24 -39.20
C LYS A 499 -0.15 -13.25 -40.72
N LEU A 500 -1.29 -13.72 -41.22
CA LEU A 500 -1.55 -13.77 -42.66
C LEU A 500 -1.55 -12.37 -43.29
N GLN A 501 -2.04 -11.36 -42.58
CA GLN A 501 -1.94 -9.98 -43.02
C GLN A 501 -0.48 -9.51 -43.12
N ASN A 502 0.35 -9.80 -42.11
CA ASN A 502 1.76 -9.40 -42.15
C ASN A 502 2.51 -10.11 -43.29
N ASP A 503 2.23 -11.40 -43.50
CA ASP A 503 2.82 -12.16 -44.60
C ASP A 503 2.43 -11.60 -45.98
N ARG A 504 1.28 -10.92 -46.09
CA ARG A 504 0.84 -10.27 -47.33
C ARG A 504 1.42 -8.86 -47.54
N VAL A 505 1.68 -8.13 -46.46
CA VAL A 505 2.02 -6.69 -46.50
C VAL A 505 3.52 -6.42 -46.31
N ILE A 506 4.21 -7.28 -45.56
CA ILE A 506 5.60 -7.08 -45.12
C ILE A 506 6.57 -8.04 -45.80
N SER A 507 6.16 -9.28 -46.04
CA SER A 507 6.95 -10.28 -46.79
C SER A 507 6.93 -9.98 -48.28
#